data_AF-A0A1W2DTJ5-F1
#
_entry.id   AF-A0A1W2DTJ5-F1
#
_cell.length_a   1.000
_cell.length_b   1.000
_cell.length_c   1.000
_cell.angle_alpha   90.00
_cell.angle_beta   90.00
_cell.angle_gamma   90.00
#
_symmetry.space_group_name_H-M   'P 1'
#
loop_
_entity.id
_entity.type
_entity.pdbx_description
1 polymer ?
#
loop_
_entity_poly.entity_id
_entity_poly.type
_entity_poly.pdbx_seq_one_letter_code
_entity_poly.pdbx_strand_id
1 'polypeptide(L)'
;MCQWKTSKPGESYSTGFGKAPLSELEGQSVQLDKHQAKQLPPVPVFGTCPIAIGLPDSTTVIVLGTAGDGNDNSVCPKVLEIAKTIDQKLP
;
A
#
# COMPACT_ATOMS: atom_id res chain seq x y z
N MET A 1 -12.21 -6.17 3.68
CA MET A 1 -11.33 -5.01 3.94
C MET A 1 -11.01 -5.01 5.41
N CYS A 2 -9.74 -5.09 5.78
CA CYS A 2 -9.30 -4.95 7.18
C CYS A 2 -8.78 -3.53 7.37
N GLN A 3 -9.21 -2.87 8.44
CA GLN A 3 -8.74 -1.53 8.80
C GLN A 3 -8.07 -1.60 10.17
N TRP A 4 -6.84 -1.11 10.26
CA TRP A 4 -6.10 -0.98 11.50
C TRP A 4 -5.93 0.50 11.83
N LYS A 5 -6.31 0.88 13.04
CA LYS A 5 -6.06 2.22 13.58
C LYS A 5 -4.85 2.16 14.49
N THR A 6 -3.99 3.16 14.42
CA THR A 6 -2.87 3.26 15.37
C THR A 6 -3.27 4.02 16.63
N SER A 7 -2.37 4.03 17.60
CA SER A 7 -2.46 4.90 18.78
C SER A 7 -2.30 6.39 18.46
N LYS A 8 -1.79 6.75 17.27
CA LYS A 8 -1.67 8.14 16.83
C LYS A 8 -3.00 8.59 16.20
N PRO A 9 -3.65 9.65 16.71
CA PRO A 9 -4.89 10.17 16.13
C PRO A 9 -4.72 10.49 14.64
N GLY A 10 -5.69 10.07 13.82
CA GLY A 10 -5.71 10.30 12.38
C GLY A 10 -4.84 9.37 11.54
N GLU A 11 -3.94 8.58 12.14
CA GLU A 11 -3.14 7.60 11.40
C GLU A 11 -3.87 6.26 11.29
N SER A 12 -4.04 5.77 10.06
CA SER A 12 -4.74 4.51 9.78
C SER A 12 -4.12 3.75 8.62
N TYR A 13 -4.27 2.43 8.65
CA TYR A 13 -3.81 1.52 7.60
C TYR A 13 -4.96 0.64 7.15
N SER A 14 -5.05 0.40 5.85
CA SER A 14 -6.07 -0.44 5.25
C SER A 14 -5.45 -1.35 4.19
N THR A 15 -5.99 -2.55 4.06
CA THR A 15 -5.67 -3.43 2.94
C THR A 15 -6.91 -3.80 2.15
N GLY A 16 -6.75 -3.89 0.84
CA GLY A 16 -7.79 -4.26 -0.11
C GLY A 16 -7.24 -5.08 -1.27
N PHE A 17 -8.15 -5.59 -2.09
CA PHE A 17 -7.82 -6.34 -3.30
C PHE A 17 -8.41 -5.63 -4.52
N GLY A 18 -7.63 -5.52 -5.58
CA GLY A 18 -8.03 -5.03 -6.89
C GLY A 18 -8.04 -6.16 -7.92
N LYS A 19 -8.94 -6.08 -8.89
CA LYS A 19 -9.01 -6.99 -10.06
C LYS A 19 -8.33 -6.37 -11.28
N ALA A 20 -7.14 -5.82 -11.09
CA ALA A 20 -6.33 -5.24 -12.16
C ALA A 20 -4.89 -5.72 -11.97
N PRO A 21 -4.20 -6.13 -13.05
CA PRO A 21 -2.80 -6.49 -12.99
C PRO A 21 -1.95 -5.25 -12.67
N LEU A 22 -0.81 -5.47 -12.00
CA LEU A 22 0.09 -4.39 -11.61
C LEU A 22 0.60 -3.56 -12.81
N SER A 23 0.66 -4.16 -14.00
CA SER A 23 1.06 -3.49 -15.24
C SER A 23 0.11 -2.38 -15.67
N GLU A 24 -1.18 -2.49 -15.33
CA GLU A 24 -2.21 -1.49 -15.66
C GLU A 24 -2.28 -0.33 -14.65
N LEU A 25 -1.55 -0.43 -13.54
CA LEU A 25 -1.52 0.61 -12.52
C LEU A 25 -0.38 1.60 -12.79
N GLU A 26 -0.71 2.89 -12.79
CA GLU A 26 0.27 3.98 -12.79
C GLU A 26 1.05 4.01 -11.46
N GLY A 27 2.27 4.54 -11.48
CA GLY A 27 3.06 4.73 -10.27
C GLY A 27 4.53 4.36 -10.40
N GLN A 28 5.27 4.54 -9.30
CA GLN A 28 6.70 4.21 -9.23
C GLN A 28 6.89 2.77 -8.77
N SER A 29 7.80 2.04 -9.41
CA SER A 29 8.11 0.68 -8.97
C SER A 29 8.76 0.70 -7.58
N VAL A 30 8.32 -0.20 -6.71
CA VAL A 30 8.87 -0.38 -5.38
C VAL A 30 9.32 -1.82 -5.23
N GLN A 31 10.50 -2.01 -4.68
CA GLN A 31 11.08 -3.34 -4.52
C GLN A 31 10.57 -3.99 -3.23
N LEU A 32 9.88 -5.12 -3.39
CA LEU A 32 9.59 -6.09 -2.33
C LEU A 32 10.43 -7.35 -2.55
N ASP A 33 10.30 -8.31 -1.64
CA ASP A 33 11.18 -9.48 -1.61
C ASP A 33 10.71 -10.55 -2.62
N LYS A 34 9.40 -10.81 -2.70
CA LYS A 34 8.80 -11.90 -3.50
C LYS A 34 8.03 -11.39 -4.71
N HIS A 35 7.12 -10.43 -4.53
CA HIS A 35 6.26 -9.92 -5.61
C HIS A 35 6.74 -8.56 -6.14
N GLN A 36 6.32 -8.23 -7.36
CA GLN A 36 6.48 -6.88 -7.87
C GLN A 36 5.48 -5.93 -7.17
N ALA A 37 5.89 -4.69 -6.94
CA ALA A 37 5.00 -3.69 -6.37
C ALA A 37 5.19 -2.32 -7.04
N LYS A 38 4.15 -1.48 -6.92
CA LYS A 38 4.15 -0.08 -7.35
C LYS A 38 3.60 0.80 -6.22
N GLN A 39 4.27 1.90 -5.94
CA GLN A 39 3.70 3.01 -5.20
C GLN A 39 2.81 3.80 -6.16
N LEU A 40 1.51 3.76 -5.89
CA LEU A 40 0.52 4.44 -6.73
C LEU A 40 0.57 5.95 -6.46
N PRO A 41 0.09 6.78 -7.39
CA PRO A 41 -0.11 8.20 -7.14
C PRO A 41 -0.92 8.41 -5.85
N PRO A 42 -0.60 9.44 -5.06
CA PRO A 42 -1.40 9.76 -3.88
C PRO A 42 -2.85 10.00 -4.31
N VAL A 43 -3.78 9.39 -3.58
CA VAL A 43 -5.20 9.71 -3.74
C VAL A 43 -5.43 11.17 -3.33
N PRO A 44 -6.50 11.85 -3.78
CA PRO A 44 -6.77 13.27 -3.47
C PRO A 44 -6.97 13.60 -1.96
N VAL A 45 -6.66 12.66 -1.07
CA VAL A 45 -6.55 12.82 0.36
C VAL A 45 -5.08 13.04 0.71
N PHE A 46 -4.75 14.23 1.23
CA PHE A 46 -3.40 14.57 1.69
C PHE A 46 -2.87 13.56 2.71
N GLY A 47 -1.57 13.27 2.63
CA GLY A 47 -0.89 12.39 3.57
C GLY A 47 -1.21 10.90 3.38
N THR A 48 -1.51 10.46 2.17
CA THR A 48 -1.75 9.04 1.90
C THR A 48 -0.60 8.40 1.13
N CYS A 49 -0.35 7.13 1.42
CA CYS A 49 0.63 6.33 0.70
C CYS A 49 0.03 4.98 0.30
N PRO A 50 -0.42 4.83 -0.95
CA PRO A 50 -0.87 3.56 -1.51
C PRO A 50 0.28 2.77 -2.15
N ILE A 51 0.45 1.51 -1.76
CA ILE A 51 1.35 0.54 -2.41
C ILE A 51 0.51 -0.63 -2.93
N ALA A 52 0.60 -0.91 -4.22
CA ALA A 52 0.00 -2.08 -4.85
C ALA A 52 1.04 -3.19 -5.04
N ILE A 53 0.69 -4.42 -4.67
CA ILE A 53 1.48 -5.64 -4.83
C ILE A 53 0.81 -6.49 -5.90
N GLY A 54 1.54 -6.88 -6.94
CA GLY A 54 1.03 -7.72 -8.02
C GLY A 54 1.00 -9.20 -7.65
N LEU A 55 -0.12 -9.86 -7.92
CA LEU A 55 -0.28 -11.30 -7.77
C LEU A 55 -0.33 -12.01 -9.14
N PRO A 56 -0.04 -13.32 -9.21
CA PRO A 56 0.04 -14.07 -10.47
C PRO A 56 -1.26 -14.16 -11.27
N ASP A 57 -2.41 -14.00 -10.62
CA ASP A 57 -3.75 -14.14 -11.18
C ASP A 57 -4.34 -12.81 -11.69
N SER A 58 -3.49 -11.84 -12.02
CA SER A 58 -3.88 -10.48 -12.41
C SER A 58 -4.67 -9.74 -11.33
N THR A 59 -4.53 -10.15 -10.07
CA THR A 59 -5.03 -9.39 -8.93
C THR A 59 -3.92 -8.55 -8.30
N THR A 60 -4.33 -7.53 -7.56
CA THR A 60 -3.41 -6.67 -6.81
C THR A 60 -3.85 -6.56 -5.37
N VAL A 61 -2.91 -6.62 -4.44
CA VAL A 61 -3.14 -6.28 -3.04
C VAL A 61 -2.73 -4.83 -2.84
N ILE A 62 -3.67 -4.01 -2.37
CA ILE A 62 -3.41 -2.59 -2.11
C ILE A 62 -3.26 -2.41 -0.61
N VAL A 63 -2.12 -1.85 -0.21
CA VAL A 63 -1.84 -1.39 1.15
C VAL A 63 -1.93 0.13 1.12
N LEU A 64 -2.82 0.70 1.93
CA LEU A 64 -3.00 2.14 2.06
C LEU A 64 -2.66 2.57 3.48
N GLY A 65 -1.76 3.53 3.62
CA GLY A 65 -1.58 4.27 4.86
C GLY A 65 -2.09 5.70 4.71
N THR A 66 -2.67 6.22 5.78
CA THR A 66 -3.03 7.62 5.93
C THR A 66 -2.29 8.18 7.13
N ALA A 67 -1.59 9.28 6.94
CA ALA A 67 -0.85 9.98 7.97
C ALA A 67 -1.81 10.86 8.79
N GLY A 68 -1.71 10.80 10.13
CA GLY A 68 -2.49 11.67 11.01
C GLY A 68 -2.06 13.14 10.97
N ASP A 69 -0.88 13.43 10.44
CA ASP A 69 -0.31 14.78 10.28
C ASP A 69 -0.38 15.30 8.84
N GLY A 70 -1.01 14.56 7.92
CA GLY A 70 -1.14 14.94 6.51
C GLY A 70 0.16 14.89 5.71
N ASN A 71 1.27 14.40 6.29
CA ASN A 71 2.56 14.25 5.61
C ASN A 71 2.76 12.81 5.16
N ASP A 72 2.77 12.58 3.84
CA ASP A 72 2.95 11.26 3.23
C ASP A 72 4.32 10.63 3.56
N ASN A 73 5.37 11.44 3.71
CA ASN A 73 6.70 10.98 4.10
C ASN A 73 6.72 10.31 5.48
N SER A 74 5.76 10.60 6.36
CA SER A 74 5.67 10.00 7.69
C SER A 74 5.04 8.59 7.67
N VAL A 75 4.23 8.30 6.64
CA VAL A 75 3.45 7.05 6.54
C VAL A 75 3.99 6.09 5.49
N CYS A 76 4.58 6.58 4.40
CA CYS A 76 5.11 5.73 3.32
C CYS A 76 6.11 4.65 3.77
N PRO A 77 7.11 4.95 4.63
CA PRO A 77 8.03 3.92 5.13
C PRO A 77 7.31 2.80 5.88
N LYS A 78 6.28 3.13 6.67
CA LYS A 78 5.48 2.15 7.42
C LYS A 78 4.60 1.31 6.50
N VAL A 79 3.99 1.93 5.48
CA VAL A 79 3.23 1.21 4.45
C VAL A 79 4.12 0.21 3.72
N LEU A 80 5.36 0.60 3.42
CA LEU A 80 6.34 -0.30 2.81
C LEU A 80 6.68 -1.49 3.71
N GLU A 81 6.87 -1.30 5.01
CA GLU A 81 7.08 -2.41 5.96
C GLU A 81 5.88 -3.35 6.05
N ILE A 82 4.66 -2.80 6.06
CA ILE A 82 3.42 -3.59 6.02
C ILE A 82 3.35 -4.37 4.70
N ALA A 83 3.67 -3.73 3.56
CA ALA A 83 3.68 -4.38 2.26
C ALA A 83 4.69 -5.53 2.21
N LYS A 84 5.90 -5.37 2.74
CA LYS A 84 6.89 -6.46 2.87
C LYS A 84 6.38 -7.61 3.75
N THR A 85 5.71 -7.28 4.85
CA THR A 85 5.13 -8.31 5.74
C THR A 85 4.02 -9.09 5.04
N ILE A 86 3.17 -8.41 4.28
CA ILE A 86 2.11 -9.04 3.49
C ILE A 86 2.72 -9.89 2.37
N ASP A 87 3.71 -9.36 1.65
CA ASP A 87 4.43 -10.02 0.56
C ASP A 87 4.97 -11.41 0.96
N GLN A 88 5.53 -11.52 2.16
CA GLN A 88 6.01 -12.81 2.72
C GLN A 88 4.89 -13.81 3.04
N LYS A 89 3.64 -13.36 3.17
CA LYS A 89 2.47 -14.19 3.49
C LYS A 89 1.60 -14.50 2.27
N LEU A 90 1.80 -13.78 1.17
CA LEU A 90 1.07 -14.00 -0.06
C LEU A 90 1.55 -15.31 -0.73
N PRO A 91 0.63 -16.07 -1.35
CA PRO A 91 0.91 -17.38 -1.95
C PRO A 91 1.95 -17.31 -3.06
#